data_AF-A0AB73K3F8-F1
#
_entry.id   AF-A0AB73K3F8-F1
#
_cell.length_a   1.000
_cell.length_b   1.000
_cell.length_c   1.000
_cell.angle_alpha   90.00
_cell.angle_beta   90.00
_cell.angle_gamma   90.00
#
_symmetry.space_group_name_H-M   'P 1'
#
loop_
_entity.id
_entity.type
_entity.pdbx_description
1 polymer ?
#
loop_
_entity_poly.entity_id
_entity_poly.type
_entity_poly.pdbx_seq_one_letter_code
_entity_poly.pdbx_strand_id
1 'polypeptide(L)'
;MNIEEFREYCLQFIDVEECFPFDEKTLVFKVKGKMFALTNLYDPDFKIILKCEAEYSLELRENYSEIQPGYHMNKKYWNTVFMNGNLTDDFIKNLIKLSYTEVFKKIIKKR
;
A
#
# COMPACT_ATOMS: atom_id res chain seq x y z
N MET A 1 0.37 8.84 -11.31
CA MET A 1 1.47 8.47 -10.39
C MET A 1 2.20 7.27 -10.96
N ASN A 2 3.52 7.36 -11.13
CA ASN A 2 4.39 6.26 -11.56
C ASN A 2 5.10 5.58 -10.36
N ILE A 3 5.94 4.58 -10.64
CA ILE A 3 6.62 3.79 -9.62
C ILE A 3 7.67 4.56 -8.82
N GLU A 4 8.37 5.51 -9.45
CA GLU A 4 9.36 6.36 -8.78
C GLU A 4 8.67 7.34 -7.83
N GLU A 5 7.61 8.01 -8.30
CA GLU A 5 6.80 8.91 -7.48
C GLU A 5 6.16 8.18 -6.30
N PHE A 6 5.70 6.95 -6.51
CA PHE A 6 5.18 6.09 -5.44
C PHE A 6 6.26 5.79 -4.39
N ARG A 7 7.46 5.41 -4.82
CA ARG A 7 8.60 5.11 -3.94
C ARG A 7 9.01 6.35 -3.16
N GLU A 8 9.22 7.48 -3.84
CA GLU A 8 9.60 8.74 -3.21
C GLU A 8 8.57 9.18 -2.18
N TYR A 9 7.27 9.07 -2.50
CA TYR A 9 6.20 9.40 -1.56
C TYR A 9 6.21 8.50 -0.33
N CYS A 10 6.45 7.19 -0.48
CA CYS A 10 6.57 6.28 0.65
C CYS A 10 7.77 6.62 1.55
N LEU A 11 8.89 7.06 0.97
CA LEU A 11 10.10 7.41 1.72
C LEU A 11 10.02 8.76 2.44
N GLN A 12 9.02 9.60 2.12
CA GLN A 12 8.77 10.87 2.84
C GLN A 12 8.21 10.66 4.25
N PHE A 13 7.65 9.48 4.55
CA PHE A 13 7.14 9.17 5.89
C PHE A 13 8.29 8.86 6.87
N ILE A 14 8.11 9.23 8.13
CA ILE A 14 9.13 9.03 9.16
C ILE A 14 9.33 7.53 9.46
N ASP A 15 10.58 7.14 9.73
CA ASP A 15 10.94 5.75 10.11
C ASP A 15 10.53 4.69 9.08
N VAL A 16 10.50 5.05 7.79
CA VAL A 16 10.26 4.11 6.69
C VAL A 16 11.55 3.52 6.16
N GLU A 17 11.52 2.22 5.93
CA GLU A 17 12.54 1.46 5.20
C GLU A 17 11.92 0.76 3.99
N GLU A 18 12.69 0.61 2.92
CA GLU A 18 12.34 -0.21 1.77
C GLU A 18 13.23 -1.46 1.72
N CYS A 19 12.66 -2.60 1.35
CA CYS A 19 13.38 -3.87 1.31
C CYS A 19 12.71 -4.88 0.37
N PHE A 20 13.41 -6.00 0.15
CA PHE A 20 12.98 -7.13 -0.68
C PHE A 20 12.87 -8.40 0.20
N PRO A 21 11.87 -8.48 1.10
CA PRO A 21 11.81 -9.53 2.12
C PRO A 21 11.30 -10.88 1.58
N PHE A 22 10.80 -10.92 0.34
CA PHE A 22 10.22 -12.11 -0.27
C PHE A 22 11.05 -12.63 -1.45
N ASP A 23 11.41 -11.73 -2.36
CA ASP A 23 12.16 -11.98 -3.59
C ASP A 23 12.79 -10.66 -4.08
N GLU A 24 13.59 -10.70 -5.14
CA GLU A 24 14.29 -9.55 -5.73
C GLU A 24 13.38 -8.61 -6.56
N LYS A 25 12.06 -8.87 -6.59
CA LYS A 25 11.10 -8.18 -7.47
C LYS A 25 10.06 -7.38 -6.69
N THR A 26 9.72 -7.83 -5.50
CA THR A 26 8.67 -7.29 -4.65
C THR A 26 9.27 -6.28 -3.68
N LEU A 27 9.18 -5.00 -4.05
CA LEU A 27 9.59 -3.89 -3.19
C LEU A 27 8.55 -3.71 -2.09
N VAL A 28 9.01 -3.73 -0.83
CA VAL A 28 8.16 -3.61 0.36
C VAL A 28 8.61 -2.45 1.22
N PHE A 29 7.66 -1.58 1.57
CA PHE A 29 7.85 -0.49 2.52
C PHE A 29 7.36 -0.88 3.91
N LYS A 30 8.20 -0.65 4.90
CA LYS A 30 7.92 -0.93 6.30
C LYS A 30 8.10 0.32 7.14
N VAL A 31 7.30 0.45 8.18
CA VAL A 31 7.51 1.40 9.27
C VAL A 31 7.79 0.63 10.54
N LYS A 32 8.94 0.90 11.19
CA LYS A 32 9.42 0.15 12.38
C LYS A 32 9.30 -1.38 12.22
N GLY A 33 9.71 -1.92 11.06
CA GLY A 33 9.68 -3.35 10.75
C GLY A 33 8.29 -3.94 10.44
N LYS A 34 7.24 -3.12 10.27
CA LYS A 34 5.90 -3.57 9.86
C LYS A 34 5.53 -3.04 8.49
N MET A 35 5.10 -3.93 7.60
CA MET A 35 4.74 -3.60 6.21
C MET A 35 3.46 -2.76 6.16
N PHE A 36 3.47 -1.72 5.32
CA PHE A 36 2.28 -0.91 5.01
C PHE A 36 2.00 -0.86 3.51
N ALA A 37 3.03 -0.82 2.66
CA ALA A 37 2.88 -0.78 1.21
C ALA A 37 3.86 -1.74 0.53
N LEU A 38 3.50 -2.26 -0.64
CA LEU A 38 4.40 -3.04 -1.49
C LEU A 38 3.97 -2.99 -2.96
N THR A 39 4.90 -3.24 -3.86
CA THR A 39 4.67 -3.30 -5.31
C THR A 39 5.64 -4.29 -5.94
N ASN A 40 5.27 -4.86 -7.09
CA ASN A 40 6.17 -5.68 -7.89
C ASN A 40 6.75 -4.81 -9.01
N LEU A 41 8.08 -4.63 -9.01
CA LEU A 41 8.79 -3.76 -9.94
C LEU A 41 8.69 -4.20 -11.41
N TYR A 42 8.36 -5.47 -11.65
CA TYR A 42 8.30 -6.08 -12.98
C TYR A 42 6.87 -6.37 -13.43
N ASP A 43 5.87 -5.91 -12.69
CA ASP A 43 4.47 -6.09 -13.07
C ASP A 43 4.10 -5.11 -14.19
N PRO A 44 3.66 -5.59 -15.37
CA PRO A 44 3.33 -4.72 -16.50
C PRO A 44 2.14 -3.80 -16.21
N ASP A 45 1.24 -4.19 -15.31
CA ASP A 45 0.03 -3.43 -15.01
C ASP A 45 0.23 -2.39 -13.89
N PHE A 46 1.46 -2.25 -13.38
CA PHE A 46 1.85 -1.44 -12.21
C PHE A 46 0.76 -1.34 -11.14
N LYS A 47 0.85 -2.20 -10.12
CA LYS A 47 -0.09 -2.20 -9.00
C LYS A 47 0.63 -2.08 -7.68
N ILE A 48 -0.04 -1.46 -6.72
CA ILE A 48 0.44 -1.35 -5.34
C ILE A 48 -0.50 -2.11 -4.43
N ILE A 49 0.04 -2.71 -3.37
CA ILE A 49 -0.74 -3.41 -2.36
C ILE A 49 -0.60 -2.65 -1.04
N LEU A 50 -1.73 -2.18 -0.54
CA LEU A 50 -1.82 -1.31 0.63
C LEU A 50 -2.64 -1.95 1.74
N LYS A 51 -2.23 -1.72 2.97
CA LYS A 51 -2.99 -2.10 4.15
C LYS A 51 -4.01 -1.02 4.50
N CYS A 52 -5.24 -1.39 4.85
CA CYS A 52 -6.29 -0.49 5.29
C CYS A 52 -7.03 -1.11 6.49
N GLU A 53 -7.87 -0.28 7.13
CA GLU A 53 -8.88 -0.77 8.06
C GLU A 53 -9.88 -1.68 7.34
N ALA A 54 -10.50 -2.62 8.06
CA ALA A 54 -11.30 -3.68 7.44
C ALA A 54 -12.57 -3.13 6.77
N GLU A 55 -13.26 -2.23 7.47
CA GLU A 55 -14.48 -1.57 7.04
C GLU A 55 -14.20 -0.70 5.81
N TYR A 56 -13.14 0.11 5.86
CA TYR A 56 -12.73 0.95 4.73
C TYR A 56 -12.25 0.12 3.52
N SER A 57 -11.63 -1.05 3.75
CA SER A 57 -11.26 -1.95 2.65
C SER A 57 -12.47 -2.47 1.87
N LEU A 58 -13.60 -2.68 2.54
CA LEU A 58 -14.83 -3.12 1.89
C LEU A 58 -15.43 -1.97 1.07
N GLU A 59 -15.56 -0.80 1.69
CA GLU A 59 -16.08 0.41 1.02
C GLU A 59 -15.28 0.75 -0.24
N LEU A 60 -13.95 0.68 -0.18
CA LEU A 60 -13.10 0.95 -1.34
C LEU A 60 -13.35 -0.01 -2.50
N ARG A 61 -13.57 -1.30 -2.23
CA ARG A 61 -13.81 -2.31 -3.26
C ARG A 61 -15.21 -2.22 -3.87
N GLU A 62 -16.17 -1.72 -3.09
CA GLU A 62 -17.54 -1.49 -3.58
C GLU A 62 -17.61 -0.27 -4.49
N ASN A 63 -16.81 0.77 -4.21
CA ASN A 63 -16.87 2.05 -4.92
C ASN A 63 -15.86 2.18 -6.07
N TYR A 64 -14.77 1.39 -6.09
CA TYR A 64 -13.70 1.53 -7.07
C TYR A 64 -13.34 0.17 -7.70
N SER A 65 -13.56 0.04 -9.00
CA SER A 65 -13.23 -1.18 -9.76
C SER A 65 -11.73 -1.52 -9.80
N GLU A 66 -10.92 -0.48 -9.67
CA GLU A 66 -9.45 -0.48 -9.61
C GLU A 66 -8.92 -0.99 -8.27
N ILE A 67 -9.79 -1.16 -7.26
CA ILE A 67 -9.40 -1.64 -5.94
C ILE A 67 -9.96 -3.04 -5.73
N GLN A 68 -9.04 -4.01 -5.68
CA GLN A 68 -9.37 -5.43 -5.54
C GLN A 68 -8.85 -5.99 -4.22
N PRO A 69 -9.32 -7.18 -3.79
CA PRO A 69 -8.73 -7.87 -2.65
C PRO A 69 -7.22 -8.06 -2.80
N GLY A 70 -6.48 -7.87 -1.71
CA GLY A 70 -5.02 -7.95 -1.68
C GLY A 70 -4.50 -9.29 -2.18
N TYR A 71 -3.70 -9.26 -3.25
CA TYR A 71 -3.05 -10.44 -3.83
C TYR A 71 -2.06 -11.05 -2.83
N HIS A 72 -2.14 -12.37 -2.59
CA HIS A 72 -1.35 -13.13 -1.59
C HIS A 72 -1.39 -12.62 -0.13
N MET A 73 -2.27 -11.66 0.18
CA MET A 73 -2.35 -11.04 1.51
C MET A 73 -3.68 -11.36 2.20
N ASN A 74 -3.79 -10.98 3.47
CA ASN A 74 -5.05 -11.07 4.20
C ASN A 74 -6.06 -10.07 3.60
N LYS A 75 -6.98 -10.59 2.78
CA LYS A 75 -8.02 -9.83 2.08
C LYS A 75 -8.96 -9.05 3.00
N LYS A 76 -8.96 -9.27 4.31
CA LYS A 76 -9.70 -8.41 5.24
C LYS A 76 -9.08 -7.01 5.34
N TYR A 77 -7.76 -6.90 5.22
CA TYR A 77 -7.03 -5.66 5.49
C TYR A 77 -6.20 -5.15 4.31
N TRP A 78 -5.93 -5.99 3.32
CA TRP A 78 -5.04 -5.63 2.22
C TRP A 78 -5.82 -5.49 0.93
N ASN A 79 -5.49 -4.45 0.18
CA ASN A 79 -6.09 -4.09 -1.10
C ASN A 79 -5.02 -4.00 -2.17
N THR A 80 -5.30 -4.54 -3.35
CA THR A 80 -4.52 -4.32 -4.56
C THR A 80 -5.14 -3.11 -5.27
N VAL A 81 -4.35 -2.07 -5.51
CA VAL A 81 -4.76 -0.86 -6.23
C VAL A 81 -4.06 -0.86 -7.57
N PHE A 82 -4.85 -0.92 -8.64
CA PHE A 82 -4.38 -0.83 -10.01
C PHE A 82 -4.15 0.64 -10.37
N MET A 83 -2.95 0.96 -10.88
CA MET A 83 -2.55 2.35 -11.15
C MET A 83 -2.91 2.80 -12.57
N ASN A 84 -3.42 1.89 -13.41
CA ASN A 84 -3.77 2.10 -14.81
C ASN A 84 -5.25 2.50 -15.03
N GLY A 85 -5.97 2.91 -13.98
CA GLY A 85 -7.39 3.29 -14.06
C GLY A 85 -7.66 4.77 -13.79
N ASN A 86 -8.85 5.08 -13.26
CA ASN A 86 -9.34 6.46 -13.11
C ASN A 86 -9.04 7.10 -11.74
N LEU A 87 -8.28 6.40 -10.89
CA LEU A 87 -7.93 6.91 -9.56
C LEU A 87 -6.96 8.09 -9.70
N THR A 88 -7.27 9.20 -9.03
CA THR A 88 -6.39 10.38 -9.02
C THR A 88 -5.17 10.15 -8.14
N ASP A 89 -4.07 10.80 -8.48
CA ASP A 89 -2.82 10.70 -7.72
C ASP A 89 -3.00 11.14 -6.27
N ASP A 90 -3.80 12.16 -6.01
CA ASP A 90 -4.10 12.63 -4.66
C ASP A 90 -4.88 11.59 -3.85
N PHE A 91 -5.81 10.88 -4.49
CA PHE A 91 -6.52 9.79 -3.84
C PHE A 91 -5.58 8.63 -3.50
N ILE A 92 -4.69 8.26 -4.42
CA ILE A 92 -3.70 7.20 -4.18
C ILE A 92 -2.73 7.60 -3.06
N LYS A 93 -2.22 8.84 -3.07
CA LYS A 93 -1.40 9.39 -1.97
C LYS A 93 -2.13 9.30 -0.63
N ASN A 94 -3.41 9.65 -0.61
CA ASN A 94 -4.23 9.54 0.59
C ASN A 94 -4.35 8.08 1.08
N LEU A 95 -4.56 7.11 0.18
CA LEU A 95 -4.59 5.69 0.53
C LEU A 95 -3.26 5.21 1.12
N ILE A 96 -2.13 5.61 0.54
CA ILE A 96 -0.80 5.29 1.06
C ILE A 96 -0.61 5.87 2.47
N LYS A 97 -0.98 7.14 2.67
CA LYS A 97 -0.92 7.81 3.97
C LYS A 97 -1.80 7.12 5.02
N LEU A 98 -3.02 6.72 4.65
CA LEU A 98 -3.92 5.97 5.53
C LEU A 98 -3.30 4.62 5.91
N SER A 99 -2.67 3.94 4.94
CA SER A 99 -2.00 2.68 5.17
C SER A 99 -0.85 2.78 6.17
N TYR A 100 0.04 3.75 5.95
CA TYR A 100 1.12 4.08 6.88
C TYR A 100 0.58 4.39 8.27
N THR A 101 -0.44 5.26 8.35
CA THR A 101 -1.04 5.70 9.61
C THR A 101 -1.65 4.54 10.39
N GLU A 102 -2.34 3.62 9.73
CA GLU A 102 -2.98 2.45 10.35
C GLU A 102 -1.94 1.50 10.95
N VAL A 103 -0.83 1.28 10.25
CA VAL A 103 0.27 0.45 10.76
C VAL A 103 0.98 1.13 11.91
N PHE A 104 1.25 2.44 11.79
CA PHE A 104 1.93 3.23 12.81
C PHE A 104 1.12 3.32 14.12
N LYS A 105 -0.20 3.56 14.04
CA LYS A 105 -1.12 3.55 15.20
C LYS A 105 -1.06 2.23 15.97
N LYS A 106 -1.05 1.10 15.24
CA LYS A 106 -0.96 -0.24 15.84
C LYS A 106 0.36 -0.50 16.56
N ILE A 107 1.44 0.15 16.12
CA ILE A 107 2.75 0.07 16.80
C ILE A 107 2.72 0.86 18.11
N ILE A 108 2.18 2.09 18.08
CA ILE A 108 2.09 2.94 19.29
C ILE A 108 1.20 2.30 20.36
N LYS A 109 0.04 1.76 19.97
CA LYS A 109 -0.90 1.12 20.91
C LYS A 109 -0.33 -0.15 21.57
N LYS A 110 0.72 -0.75 21.00
CA LYS A 110 1.33 -1.99 21.48
C LYS A 110 2.56 -1.74 22.39
N ARG A 111 2.95 -0.47 22.60
CA ARG A 111 3.89 -0.07 23.65
C ARG A 111 3.16 0.23 24.94
#